data_AF-A0A0N8GTC1-F1
#
_entry.id   AF-A0A0N8GTC1-F1
#
_cell.length_a   1.000
_cell.length_b   1.000
_cell.length_c   1.000
_cell.angle_alpha   90.00
_cell.angle_beta   90.00
_cell.angle_gamma   90.00
#
_symmetry.space_group_name_H-M   'P 1'
#
loop_
_entity.id
_entity.type
_entity.pdbx_description
1 polymer ?
#
loop_
_entity_poly.entity_id
_entity_poly.type
_entity_poly.pdbx_seq_one_letter_code
_entity_poly.pdbx_strand_id
1 'polypeptide(L)'
;MLRKLKQWWFLRRIEQSAKATINNHRGFSAKGWDVTPTLAFEPRQHIADAVQTWLHAELPYTATPYGIADYKVTLGYAHMDGAKRTYLGQEPLPRFERKEAIEAIEAIHAHIMAADWTTMPTLTTLEVYLLSYGDVLKPFFDAEAKR
;
A
#
# COMPACT_ATOMS: atom_id res chain seq x y z
N MET A 1 -30.23 2.12 -20.03
CA MET A 1 -29.36 3.33 -20.10
C MET A 1 -29.20 4.00 -18.72
N LEU A 2 -30.29 4.31 -18.00
CA LEU A 2 -30.27 4.92 -16.65
C LEU A 2 -29.43 4.19 -15.57
N ARG A 3 -29.42 2.85 -15.54
CA ARG A 3 -28.58 2.07 -14.60
C ARG A 3 -27.08 2.31 -14.79
N LYS A 4 -26.61 2.41 -16.05
CA LYS A 4 -25.20 2.66 -16.37
C LYS A 4 -24.76 4.08 -15.94
N LEU A 5 -25.64 5.07 -16.11
CA LEU A 5 -25.39 6.44 -15.66
C LEU A 5 -25.29 6.55 -14.12
N LYS A 6 -26.22 5.89 -13.40
CA LYS A 6 -26.18 5.85 -11.92
C LYS A 6 -24.92 5.16 -11.40
N GLN A 7 -24.55 4.04 -12.00
CA GLN A 7 -23.33 3.30 -11.64
C GLN A 7 -22.07 4.15 -11.90
N TRP A 8 -22.02 4.84 -13.04
CA TRP A 8 -20.90 5.74 -13.36
C TRP A 8 -20.76 6.88 -12.35
N TRP A 9 -21.85 7.56 -12.01
CA TRP A 9 -21.85 8.63 -11.01
C TRP A 9 -21.41 8.14 -9.63
N PHE A 10 -21.85 6.95 -9.24
CA PHE A 10 -21.45 6.32 -7.99
C PHE A 10 -19.94 6.04 -7.94
N LEU A 11 -19.39 5.42 -8.98
CA LEU A 11 -17.94 5.15 -9.08
C LEU A 11 -17.12 6.45 -9.05
N ARG A 12 -17.57 7.48 -9.77
CA ARG A 12 -16.89 8.79 -9.78
C ARG A 12 -16.85 9.44 -8.41
N ARG A 13 -17.92 9.31 -7.61
CA ARG A 13 -17.97 9.82 -6.23
C ARG A 13 -17.03 9.05 -5.30
N ILE A 14 -16.97 7.72 -5.43
CA ILE A 14 -16.00 6.90 -4.70
C ILE A 14 -14.58 7.34 -5.02
N GLU A 15 -14.26 7.50 -6.31
CA GLU A 15 -12.93 7.91 -6.76
C GLU A 15 -12.54 9.30 -6.21
N GLN A 16 -13.46 10.26 -6.23
CA GLN A 16 -13.23 11.59 -5.65
C GLN A 16 -12.99 11.53 -4.14
N SER A 17 -13.77 10.72 -3.41
CA SER A 17 -13.56 10.51 -1.98
C SER A 17 -12.20 9.89 -1.71
N ALA A 18 -11.83 8.84 -2.45
CA ALA A 18 -10.54 8.17 -2.28
C ALA A 18 -9.36 9.13 -2.54
N LYS A 19 -9.43 9.93 -3.61
CA LYS A 19 -8.44 10.97 -3.90
C LYS A 19 -8.33 12.00 -2.78
N ALA A 20 -9.45 12.46 -2.24
CA ALA A 20 -9.46 13.41 -1.12
C ALA A 20 -8.85 12.80 0.15
N THR A 21 -9.11 11.53 0.45
CA THR A 21 -8.54 10.85 1.63
C THR A 21 -7.03 10.68 1.51
N ILE A 22 -6.54 10.30 0.32
CA ILE A 22 -5.10 10.18 0.04
C ILE A 22 -4.40 11.54 0.17
N ASN A 23 -4.98 12.61 -0.40
CA ASN A 23 -4.42 13.97 -0.28
C ASN A 23 -4.37 14.48 1.17
N ASN A 24 -5.21 13.95 2.05
CA ASN A 24 -5.23 14.29 3.47
C ASN A 24 -4.41 13.31 4.34
N HIS A 25 -3.60 12.43 3.71
CA HIS A 25 -2.77 11.43 4.39
C HIS A 25 -3.56 10.52 5.35
N ARG A 26 -4.75 10.08 4.94
CA ARG A 26 -5.58 9.16 5.72
C ARG A 26 -5.75 7.82 5.00
N GLY A 27 -5.79 6.73 5.76
CA GLY A 27 -5.99 5.38 5.22
C GLY A 27 -4.88 4.90 4.27
N PHE A 28 -3.75 5.61 4.26
CA PHE A 28 -2.60 5.36 3.41
C PHE A 28 -1.33 5.68 4.20
N SER A 29 -0.42 4.72 4.24
CA SER A 29 0.92 4.89 4.80
C SER A 29 1.96 4.43 3.79
N ALA A 30 3.09 5.12 3.73
CA ALA A 30 4.17 4.80 2.81
C ALA A 30 5.52 4.95 3.50
N LYS A 31 6.45 4.04 3.23
CA LYS A 31 7.83 4.13 3.70
C LYS A 31 8.80 3.57 2.66
N GLY A 32 9.97 4.19 2.54
CA GLY A 32 11.04 3.77 1.64
C GLY A 32 12.25 3.23 2.40
N TRP A 33 12.93 2.25 1.81
CA TRP A 33 14.20 1.71 2.26
C TRP A 33 15.20 1.76 1.12
N ASP A 34 16.44 2.12 1.45
CA ASP A 34 17.54 2.09 0.50
C ASP A 34 17.87 0.64 0.15
N VAL A 35 17.99 0.36 -1.15
CA VAL A 35 18.26 -0.96 -1.69
C VAL A 35 19.24 -0.86 -2.86
N THR A 36 19.87 -1.97 -3.21
CA THR A 36 20.60 -2.12 -4.48
C THR A 36 20.15 -3.39 -5.20
N PRO A 37 20.31 -3.46 -6.53
CA PRO A 37 19.85 -4.62 -7.31
C PRO A 37 20.54 -5.92 -6.91
N THR A 38 21.74 -5.83 -6.34
CA THR A 38 22.63 -6.95 -5.98
C THR A 38 22.81 -7.09 -4.47
N LEU A 39 21.82 -6.66 -3.67
CA LEU A 39 21.87 -6.82 -2.21
C LEU A 39 22.15 -8.27 -1.83
N ALA A 40 23.18 -8.45 -1.01
CA ALA A 40 23.47 -9.70 -0.34
C ALA A 40 22.32 -10.11 0.58
N PHE A 41 22.32 -11.39 0.97
CA PHE A 41 21.26 -12.00 1.77
C PHE A 41 20.99 -11.26 3.10
N GLU A 42 22.03 -10.96 3.88
CA GLU A 42 21.91 -10.33 5.20
C GLU A 42 21.31 -8.90 5.13
N PRO A 43 21.81 -7.97 4.28
CA PRO A 43 21.16 -6.69 4.07
C PRO A 43 19.68 -6.80 3.66
N ARG A 44 19.34 -7.78 2.81
CA ARG A 44 17.95 -8.02 2.39
C ARG A 44 17.07 -8.48 3.55
N GLN A 45 17.60 -9.34 4.42
CA GLN A 45 16.93 -9.76 5.65
C GLN A 45 16.62 -8.58 6.56
N HIS A 46 17.58 -7.67 6.78
CA HIS A 46 17.33 -6.47 7.57
C HIS A 46 16.22 -5.59 7.00
N ILE A 47 16.13 -5.47 5.67
CA ILE A 47 15.04 -4.74 5.01
C ILE A 47 13.70 -5.45 5.23
N ALA A 48 13.64 -6.76 5.02
CA ALA A 48 12.42 -7.54 5.23
C ALA A 48 11.91 -7.44 6.68
N ASP A 49 12.80 -7.58 7.66
CA ASP A 49 12.49 -7.44 9.09
C ASP A 49 12.01 -6.01 9.44
N ALA A 50 12.64 -4.98 8.85
CA ALA A 50 12.25 -3.59 9.05
C ALA A 50 10.89 -3.27 8.42
N VAL A 51 10.59 -3.84 7.26
CA VAL A 51 9.27 -3.73 6.61
C VAL A 51 8.21 -4.42 7.46
N GLN A 52 8.46 -5.64 7.92
CA GLN A 52 7.55 -6.38 8.79
C GLN A 52 7.26 -5.59 10.08
N THR A 53 8.30 -5.09 10.75
CA THR A 53 8.16 -4.28 11.97
C THR A 53 7.34 -3.02 11.71
N TRP A 54 7.56 -2.34 10.58
CA TRP A 54 6.80 -1.17 10.21
C TRP A 54 5.33 -1.49 9.91
N LEU A 55 5.03 -2.55 9.15
CA LEU A 55 3.65 -2.98 8.86
C LEU A 55 2.89 -3.34 10.16
N HIS A 56 3.55 -4.03 11.08
CA HIS A 56 2.98 -4.32 12.41
C HIS A 56 2.72 -3.06 13.25
N ALA A 57 3.45 -1.97 13.03
CA ALA A 57 3.25 -0.70 13.72
C ALA A 57 2.16 0.17 13.08
N GLU A 58 1.93 0.05 11.77
CA GLU A 58 0.90 0.82 11.04
C GLU A 58 -0.50 0.20 11.12
N LEU A 59 -0.61 -1.14 11.06
CA LEU A 59 -1.89 -1.87 11.18
C LEU A 59 -2.67 -1.69 12.52
N PRO A 60 -2.05 -1.40 13.68
CA PRO A 60 -2.74 -1.07 14.92
C PRO A 60 -3.61 0.18 14.84
N TYR A 61 -3.29 1.11 13.93
CA TYR A 61 -3.92 2.44 13.84
C TYR A 61 -5.12 2.50 12.88
N THR A 62 -5.38 1.43 12.12
CA THR A 62 -6.51 1.35 11.19
C THR A 62 -7.72 0.77 11.92
N ALA A 63 -8.64 1.65 12.30
CA ALA A 63 -9.96 1.25 12.75
C ALA A 63 -10.64 0.41 11.66
N THR A 64 -11.77 -0.24 11.97
CA THR A 64 -12.67 -0.80 10.95
C THR A 64 -13.84 0.16 10.68
N PRO A 65 -13.64 1.33 10.02
CA PRO A 65 -14.75 2.18 9.64
C PRO A 65 -15.81 1.37 8.89
N TYR A 66 -17.05 1.41 9.39
CA TYR A 66 -18.20 0.74 8.78
C TYR A 66 -18.03 -0.77 8.58
N GLY A 67 -17.18 -1.42 9.39
CA GLY A 67 -16.94 -2.87 9.30
C GLY A 67 -16.06 -3.31 8.13
N ILE A 68 -15.47 -2.36 7.37
CA ILE A 68 -14.54 -2.68 6.29
C ILE A 68 -13.16 -2.91 6.90
N ALA A 69 -12.66 -4.12 6.75
CA ALA A 69 -11.38 -4.58 7.31
C ALA A 69 -10.40 -5.05 6.23
N ASP A 70 -10.63 -4.64 4.98
CA ASP A 70 -9.77 -4.97 3.84
C ASP A 70 -8.56 -4.04 3.77
N TYR A 71 -7.40 -4.65 3.50
CA TYR A 71 -6.13 -3.98 3.31
C TYR A 71 -5.50 -4.37 1.97
N LYS A 72 -4.61 -3.50 1.50
CA LYS A 72 -3.71 -3.81 0.39
C LYS A 72 -2.33 -3.28 0.67
N VAL A 73 -1.32 -4.12 0.46
CA VAL A 73 0.08 -3.69 0.39
C VAL A 73 0.53 -3.68 -1.07
N THR A 74 1.39 -2.73 -1.44
CA THR A 74 2.03 -2.68 -2.75
C THR A 74 3.50 -2.34 -2.55
N LEU A 75 4.37 -3.09 -3.22
CA LEU A 75 5.80 -2.79 -3.27
C LEU A 75 6.04 -1.89 -4.49
N GLY A 76 6.71 -0.77 -4.29
CA GLY A 76 7.16 0.14 -5.33
C GLY A 76 8.67 0.07 -5.48
N TYR A 77 9.15 0.18 -6.70
CA TYR A 77 10.56 0.16 -7.04
C TYR A 77 10.91 1.49 -7.68
N ALA A 78 11.91 2.18 -7.13
CA ALA A 78 12.28 3.52 -7.56
C ALA A 78 13.81 3.70 -7.63
N HIS A 79 14.20 4.60 -8.53
CA HIS A 79 15.54 5.17 -8.58
C HIS A 79 15.49 6.59 -8.01
N MET A 80 16.36 6.88 -7.05
CA MET A 80 16.53 8.17 -6.41
C MET A 80 17.87 8.76 -6.85
N ASP A 81 17.81 9.88 -7.57
CA ASP A 81 18.96 10.71 -7.91
C ASP A 81 18.88 12.00 -7.09
N GLY A 82 19.50 11.97 -5.90
CA GLY A 82 19.27 12.98 -4.87
C GLY A 82 17.80 13.04 -4.45
N ALA A 83 17.14 14.17 -4.71
CA ALA A 83 15.71 14.36 -4.42
C ALA A 83 14.78 13.89 -5.56
N LYS A 84 15.33 13.54 -6.73
CA LYS A 84 14.54 13.18 -7.91
C LYS A 84 14.20 11.69 -7.89
N ARG A 85 12.90 11.39 -7.77
CA ARG A 85 12.35 10.03 -7.86
C ARG A 85 11.98 9.66 -9.29
N THR A 86 12.51 8.54 -9.76
CA THR A 86 12.10 7.88 -11.02
C THR A 86 11.46 6.54 -10.70
N TYR A 87 10.21 6.35 -11.14
CA TYR A 87 9.49 5.11 -10.95
C TYR A 87 10.02 4.02 -11.89
N LEU A 88 10.33 2.84 -11.36
CA LEU A 88 10.82 1.69 -12.11
C LEU A 88 9.76 0.61 -12.24
N GLY A 89 8.90 0.45 -11.23
CA GLY A 89 7.86 -0.57 -11.25
C GLY A 89 7.11 -0.64 -9.93
N GLN A 90 6.09 -1.50 -9.93
CA GLN A 90 5.37 -1.86 -8.72
C GLN A 90 4.96 -3.32 -8.81
N GLU A 91 4.86 -3.95 -7.65
CA GLU A 91 4.37 -5.29 -7.50
C GLU A 91 3.15 -5.28 -6.56
N PRO A 92 1.94 -5.54 -7.10
CA PRO A 92 0.75 -5.61 -6.29
C PRO A 92 0.72 -6.93 -5.53
N LEU A 93 0.60 -6.85 -4.22
CA LEU A 93 0.36 -8.02 -3.39
C LEU A 93 -1.15 -8.27 -3.27
N PRO A 94 -1.57 -9.52 -2.93
CA PRO A 94 -2.96 -9.83 -2.66
C PRO A 94 -3.54 -8.91 -1.59
N ARG A 95 -4.83 -8.61 -1.72
CA ARG A 95 -5.59 -7.97 -0.64
C ARG A 95 -5.80 -8.99 0.47
N PHE A 96 -5.87 -8.52 1.71
CA PHE A 96 -6.09 -9.36 2.87
C PHE A 96 -7.01 -8.66 3.87
N GLU A 97 -7.74 -9.45 4.66
CA GLU A 97 -8.53 -8.92 5.77
C GLU A 97 -7.66 -8.74 7.03
N ARG A 98 -8.12 -7.92 7.98
CA ARG A 98 -7.42 -7.72 9.28
C ARG A 98 -7.07 -9.04 9.97
N LYS A 99 -7.94 -10.05 9.89
CA LYS A 99 -7.76 -11.35 10.54
C LYS A 99 -6.60 -12.15 9.92
N GLU A 100 -6.26 -11.87 8.66
CA GLU A 100 -5.20 -12.51 7.88
C GLU A 100 -3.90 -11.69 7.94
N ALA A 101 -3.86 -10.60 8.71
CA ALA A 101 -2.75 -9.65 8.68
C ALA A 101 -1.40 -10.30 9.04
N ILE A 102 -1.37 -11.26 9.97
CA ILE A 102 -0.13 -11.96 10.34
C ILE A 102 0.41 -12.76 9.15
N GLU A 103 -0.43 -13.64 8.57
CA GLU A 103 -0.05 -14.45 7.40
C GLU A 103 0.33 -13.57 6.20
N ALA A 104 -0.38 -12.47 5.98
CA ALA A 104 -0.08 -11.54 4.90
C ALA A 104 1.28 -10.85 5.10
N ILE A 105 1.60 -10.40 6.32
CA ILE A 105 2.90 -9.77 6.62
C ILE A 105 4.04 -10.77 6.49
N GLU A 106 3.87 -12.00 6.95
CA GLU A 106 4.85 -13.08 6.77
C GLU A 106 5.07 -13.40 5.28
N ALA A 107 4.00 -13.45 4.49
CA ALA A 107 4.10 -13.63 3.05
C ALA A 107 4.86 -12.47 2.37
N ILE A 108 4.65 -11.23 2.81
CA ILE A 108 5.39 -10.05 2.32
C ILE A 108 6.87 -10.15 2.67
N HIS A 109 7.19 -10.55 3.91
CA HIS A 109 8.56 -10.76 4.34
C HIS A 109 9.27 -11.80 3.46
N ALA A 110 8.65 -12.97 3.30
CA ALA A 110 9.16 -14.04 2.45
C ALA A 110 9.33 -13.59 0.99
N HIS A 111 8.38 -12.79 0.48
CA HIS A 111 8.45 -12.22 -0.86
C HIS A 111 9.65 -11.31 -1.04
N ILE A 112 9.91 -10.40 -0.10
CA ILE A 112 11.08 -9.51 -0.14
C ILE A 112 12.38 -10.33 -0.08
N MET A 113 12.43 -11.36 0.75
CA MET A 113 13.59 -12.25 0.85
C MET A 113 13.90 -12.98 -0.46
N ALA A 114 12.87 -13.46 -1.14
CA ALA A 114 12.97 -14.20 -2.40
C ALA A 114 13.12 -13.30 -3.64
N ALA A 115 12.94 -11.98 -3.52
CA ALA A 115 12.89 -11.09 -4.66
C ALA A 115 14.23 -11.05 -5.43
N ASP A 116 14.13 -11.08 -6.76
CA ASP A 116 15.27 -10.87 -7.65
C ASP A 116 15.13 -9.51 -8.33
N TRP A 117 15.95 -8.56 -7.90
CA TRP A 117 15.95 -7.18 -8.42
C TRP A 117 16.99 -6.95 -9.52
N THR A 118 17.69 -8.00 -9.99
CA THR A 118 18.73 -7.85 -11.03
C THR A 118 18.18 -7.34 -12.36
N THR A 119 16.89 -7.52 -12.62
CA THR A 119 16.17 -6.96 -13.77
C THR A 119 15.99 -5.43 -13.71
N MET A 120 16.24 -4.82 -12.55
CA MET A 120 16.13 -3.38 -12.29
C MET A 120 17.48 -2.80 -11.87
N PRO A 121 18.46 -2.64 -12.79
CA PRO A 121 19.85 -2.30 -12.46
C PRO A 121 20.04 -0.90 -11.86
N THR A 122 19.06 -0.01 -12.00
CA THR A 122 19.09 1.36 -11.44
C THR A 122 18.30 1.48 -10.14
N LEU A 123 17.78 0.37 -9.58
CA LEU A 123 17.02 0.37 -8.34
C LEU A 123 17.87 0.90 -7.17
N THR A 124 17.35 1.89 -6.46
CA THR A 124 17.96 2.43 -5.25
C THR A 124 17.03 2.42 -4.05
N THR A 125 15.72 2.28 -4.27
CA THR A 125 14.72 2.41 -3.21
C THR A 125 13.57 1.42 -3.39
N LEU A 126 13.29 0.67 -2.33
CA LEU A 126 12.08 -0.14 -2.16
C LEU A 126 11.08 0.69 -1.36
N GLU A 127 9.91 0.93 -1.92
CA GLU A 127 8.82 1.64 -1.29
C GLU A 127 7.73 0.63 -0.90
N VAL A 128 7.19 0.73 0.31
CA VAL A 128 6.07 -0.09 0.75
C VAL A 128 4.89 0.84 1.00
N TYR A 129 3.79 0.55 0.32
CA TYR A 129 2.54 1.29 0.43
C TYR A 129 1.49 0.41 1.12
N LEU A 130 0.93 0.88 2.23
CA LEU A 130 -0.19 0.26 2.92
C LEU A 130 -1.45 1.09 2.68
N LEU A 131 -2.53 0.42 2.28
CA LEU A 131 -3.84 1.03 2.04
C LEU A 131 -4.92 0.34 2.89
N SER A 132 -5.68 1.12 3.64
CA SER A 132 -6.89 0.70 4.37
C SER A 132 -8.12 1.12 3.59
N TYR A 133 -8.88 0.15 3.06
CA TYR A 133 -10.08 0.48 2.26
C TYR A 133 -11.16 1.16 3.10
N GLY A 134 -11.32 0.75 4.37
CA GLY A 134 -12.29 1.36 5.28
C GLY A 134 -12.01 2.84 5.52
N ASP A 135 -10.75 3.20 5.76
CA ASP A 135 -10.37 4.60 5.98
C ASP A 135 -10.47 5.43 4.70
N VAL A 136 -10.04 4.87 3.56
CA VAL A 136 -10.11 5.55 2.25
C VAL A 136 -11.55 5.90 1.89
N LEU A 137 -12.49 4.99 2.17
CA LEU A 137 -13.91 5.16 1.85
C LEU A 137 -14.71 5.87 2.96
N LYS A 138 -14.10 6.11 4.13
CA LYS A 138 -14.79 6.74 5.26
C LYS A 138 -15.51 8.05 4.91
N PRO A 139 -14.88 9.01 4.20
CA PRO A 139 -15.56 10.27 3.86
C PRO A 139 -16.77 10.08 2.94
N PHE A 140 -16.75 9.05 2.08
CA PHE A 140 -17.89 8.72 1.23
C PHE A 140 -19.08 8.25 2.07
N PHE A 141 -18.85 7.32 3.00
CA PHE A 141 -19.90 6.81 3.88
C PHE A 141 -20.42 7.88 4.85
N ASP A 142 -19.53 8.73 5.40
CA ASP A 142 -19.93 9.89 6.21
C ASP A 142 -20.83 10.87 5.44
N ALA A 143 -20.57 11.08 4.15
CA ALA A 143 -21.38 11.96 3.30
C ALA A 143 -22.74 11.35 2.94
N GLU A 144 -22.82 10.03 2.77
CA GLU A 144 -24.09 9.32 2.54
C GLU A 144 -24.94 9.25 3.80
N ALA A 145 -24.35 9.06 4.99
CA ALA A 145 -25.09 9.00 6.25
C ALA A 145 -25.73 10.34 6.67
N LYS A 146 -25.29 11.46 6.07
CA LYS A 146 -25.83 12.81 6.33
C LYS A 146 -26.96 13.22 5.38
N ARG A 147 -27.36 12.35 4.45
CA ARG A 147 -28.44 12.59 3.48
C ARG A 147 -29.71 11.86 3.90
#